data_AF-A0AA38X5P0-F1
#
_entry.id   AF-A0AA38X5P0-F1
#
_cell.length_a   1.000
_cell.length_b   1.000
_cell.length_c   1.000
_cell.angle_alpha   90.00
_cell.angle_beta   90.00
_cell.angle_gamma   90.00
#
_symmetry.space_group_name_H-M   'P 1'
#
loop_
_entity.id
_entity.type
_entity.pdbx_description
1 polymer ?
#
loop_
_entity_poly.entity_id
_entity_poly.type
_entity_poly.pdbx_seq_one_letter_code
_entity_poly.pdbx_strand_id
1 'polypeptide(L)'
;MPRGFQINVEKGFDSLVVGSSHKTLLALLNDLDKHLEQFLTTEKAQTIKLIANADKRPGPPEPERNPGHTLSPPPIAVVPVLPSWTPQQKNDALAKRQADIRQLEARMGRVFGFTKSPDGTNFNLPVQIPKPARLPIDLQPLKEITLLVPQLYNLEPCTVRLKGIRGPEVDVVQAAFEGHAREKKDMSLMAHVNYLIQNIHTMASEGKKSAIPIEAEMHTQPFPIEQPRSTAAETDKLDKRKEVVDEERPHLHFIPRPPEWDRHDSEDGTDESSFDSDEYTDTGDESEGEEEAEQGGASLPVPTTSVSVDKGVHLSLPELELHNIELLSLVSLSLSVKCLRCKTPTDVSSIRAGDDSDGSTGARTRTESCPKCTTPFTFSYTPNALHVNTIRAGTIEVTGCTITDMLPSVFQPTCSSCSTTFPVPPGMISVRGDTPMQVCRSCHAKMTFTIHEVKFLRVSHASTTLPLRRPKKENLGIAAGTPLPNNGTCPHYRHSYRWFRFSCCNRVHACDRCHDAAEEHVNERAERMVCGWCSREQRFRSEECGICGRSVIRRRKVGGFWEGGQGTRDRKLMSRNEKRKYKRPSAKEAAAQQGKKQGK
;
A
#
# COMPACT_ATOMS: atom_id res chain seq x y z
N MET A 1 -6.97 44.96 7.70
CA MET A 1 -6.09 46.11 7.99
C MET A 1 -6.96 47.35 8.20
N PRO A 2 -6.73 48.18 9.23
CA PRO A 2 -7.47 49.43 9.42
C PRO A 2 -7.23 50.37 8.22
N ARG A 3 -8.27 51.10 7.76
CA ARG A 3 -8.20 51.94 6.54
C ARG A 3 -7.06 52.97 6.57
N GLY A 4 -6.67 53.45 7.75
CA GLY A 4 -5.53 54.37 7.90
C GLY A 4 -4.18 53.76 7.50
N PHE A 5 -3.95 52.48 7.75
CA PHE A 5 -2.71 51.79 7.34
C PHE A 5 -2.72 51.43 5.85
N GLN A 6 -3.90 51.15 5.28
CA GLN A 6 -4.04 50.93 3.84
C GLN A 6 -3.62 52.17 3.06
N ILE A 7 -4.05 53.36 3.50
CA ILE A 7 -3.69 54.64 2.88
C ILE A 7 -2.18 54.92 3.00
N ASN A 8 -1.52 54.50 4.09
CA ASN A 8 -0.07 54.65 4.24
C ASN A 8 0.69 53.78 3.24
N VAL A 9 0.22 52.55 2.99
CA VAL A 9 0.81 51.64 1.99
C VAL A 9 0.57 52.16 0.57
N GLU A 10 -0.63 52.65 0.27
CA GLU A 10 -0.96 53.24 -1.04
C GLU A 10 -0.09 54.46 -1.35
N LYS A 11 0.05 55.40 -0.40
CA LYS A 11 0.93 56.57 -0.55
C LYS A 11 2.42 56.19 -0.63
N GLY A 12 2.84 55.16 0.10
CA GLY A 12 4.19 54.61 0.03
C GLY A 12 4.49 54.04 -1.35
N PHE A 13 3.54 53.31 -1.93
CA PHE A 13 3.66 52.77 -3.28
C PHE A 13 3.66 53.86 -4.34
N ASP A 14 2.78 54.85 -4.25
CA ASP A 14 2.76 56.00 -5.17
C ASP A 14 4.09 56.77 -5.16
N SER A 15 4.71 56.92 -3.98
CA SER A 15 6.02 57.55 -3.84
C SER A 15 7.14 56.72 -4.50
N LEU A 16 7.07 55.39 -4.43
CA LEU A 16 8.01 54.49 -5.10
C LEU A 16 7.86 54.53 -6.64
N VAL A 17 6.62 54.64 -7.13
CA VAL A 17 6.32 54.77 -8.56
C VAL A 17 6.83 56.10 -9.11
N VAL A 18 6.64 57.21 -8.38
CA VAL A 18 7.13 58.54 -8.79
C VAL A 18 8.66 58.61 -8.73
N GLY A 19 9.29 57.99 -7.73
CA GLY A 19 10.74 57.96 -7.58
C GLY A 19 11.48 57.05 -8.57
N SER A 20 10.77 56.14 -9.26
CA SER A 20 11.41 55.16 -10.15
C SER A 20 10.55 54.78 -11.36
N SER A 21 10.24 55.77 -12.20
CA SER A 21 9.44 55.63 -13.43
C SER A 21 9.99 54.66 -14.50
N HIS A 22 11.25 54.23 -14.39
CA HIS A 22 11.91 53.34 -15.36
C HIS A 22 12.00 51.87 -14.92
N LYS A 23 11.45 51.49 -13.76
CA LYS A 23 11.47 50.10 -13.26
C LYS A 23 10.25 49.30 -13.74
N THR A 24 10.43 47.99 -13.93
CA THR A 24 9.32 47.08 -14.25
C THR A 24 8.38 46.93 -13.06
N LEU A 25 7.10 46.61 -13.33
CA LEU A 25 6.08 46.45 -12.29
C LEU A 25 6.46 45.40 -11.24
N LEU A 26 7.15 44.32 -11.65
CA LEU A 26 7.66 43.29 -10.75
C LEU A 26 8.74 43.83 -9.80
N ALA A 27 9.63 44.71 -10.28
CA ALA A 27 10.64 45.35 -9.45
C ALA A 27 10.02 46.34 -8.45
N LEU A 28 8.98 47.08 -8.85
CA LEU A 28 8.24 47.99 -7.97
C LEU A 28 7.49 47.24 -6.86
N LEU A 29 6.92 46.06 -7.16
CA LEU A 29 6.28 45.21 -6.15
C LEU A 29 7.31 44.61 -5.17
N ASN A 30 8.48 44.21 -5.65
CA ASN A 30 9.55 43.72 -4.78
C ASN A 30 10.14 44.84 -3.90
N ASP A 31 10.21 46.07 -4.40
CA ASP A 31 10.64 47.23 -3.60
C ASP A 31 9.56 47.66 -2.60
N LEU A 32 8.27 47.47 -2.92
CA LEU A 32 7.18 47.67 -1.96
C LEU A 32 7.26 46.66 -0.82
N ASP A 33 7.48 45.38 -1.12
CA ASP A 33 7.57 44.30 -0.13
C ASP A 33 8.71 44.53 0.88
N LYS A 34 9.88 45.00 0.40
CA LYS A 34 11.02 45.36 1.24
C LYS A 34 10.77 46.54 2.18
N HIS A 35 9.93 47.49 1.79
CA HIS A 35 9.65 48.71 2.57
C HIS A 35 8.29 48.67 3.28
N LEU A 36 7.57 47.55 3.20
CA LEU A 36 6.23 47.38 3.75
C LEU A 36 6.19 47.54 5.27
N GLU A 37 7.23 47.05 5.97
CA GLU A 37 7.38 47.22 7.42
C GLU A 37 7.52 48.71 7.82
N GLN A 38 8.17 49.52 6.99
CA GLN A 38 8.28 50.96 7.23
C GLN A 38 6.95 51.67 7.02
N PHE A 39 6.18 51.32 5.98
CA PHE A 39 4.88 51.93 5.73
C PHE A 39 3.83 51.54 6.79
N LEU A 40 3.95 50.36 7.40
CA LEU A 40 3.04 49.90 8.46
C LEU A 40 3.39 50.40 9.87
N THR A 41 4.63 50.86 10.09
CA THR A 41 5.08 51.43 11.37
C THR A 41 4.82 52.93 11.48
N THR A 42 4.48 53.60 10.38
CA THR A 42 4.10 55.03 10.39
C THR A 42 2.76 55.27 11.10
N GLU A 43 2.62 56.47 11.69
CA GLU A 43 1.40 56.87 12.40
C GLU A 43 0.16 56.79 11.48
N LYS A 44 -0.96 56.35 12.07
CA LYS A 44 -2.24 56.18 11.35
C LYS A 44 -2.63 57.47 10.61
N ALA A 45 -2.81 57.40 9.29
CA ALA A 45 -3.37 58.53 8.55
C ALA A 45 -4.78 58.87 9.08
N GLN A 46 -5.01 60.15 9.37
CA GLN A 46 -6.29 60.65 9.86
C GLN A 46 -7.37 60.42 8.79
N THR A 47 -8.32 59.54 9.10
CA THR A 47 -9.48 59.28 8.23
C THR A 47 -10.68 59.98 8.83
N ILE A 48 -11.21 60.99 8.11
CA ILE A 48 -12.44 61.67 8.49
C ILE A 48 -13.60 60.71 8.20
N LYS A 49 -14.27 60.21 9.25
CA LYS A 49 -15.54 59.49 9.12
C LYS A 49 -16.64 60.50 8.79
N LEU A 50 -17.02 60.61 7.51
CA LEU A 50 -18.30 61.23 7.16
C LEU A 50 -19.41 60.26 7.55
N ILE A 51 -20.08 60.55 8.66
CA ILE A 51 -21.31 59.87 9.07
C ILE A 51 -22.44 60.58 8.33
N ALA A 52 -23.14 59.85 7.45
CA ALA A 52 -24.41 60.33 6.91
C ALA A 52 -25.45 60.39 8.04
N ASN A 53 -26.10 61.54 8.21
CA ASN A 53 -27.12 61.78 9.23
C ASN A 53 -28.26 60.77 9.09
N ALA A 54 -28.43 59.91 10.09
CA ALA A 54 -29.62 59.11 10.30
C ALA A 54 -30.15 59.39 11.72
N ASP A 55 -31.25 60.14 11.73
CA ASP A 55 -32.30 60.36 12.72
C ASP A 55 -32.08 60.00 14.21
N LYS A 56 -32.25 61.07 15.00
CA LYS A 56 -32.45 61.09 16.47
C LYS A 56 -33.58 60.17 16.92
N ARG A 57 -33.31 59.30 17.90
CA ARG A 57 -34.26 58.99 18.99
C ARG A 57 -33.50 58.90 20.33
N PRO A 58 -33.91 59.66 21.36
CA PRO A 58 -33.26 59.65 22.68
C PRO A 58 -33.87 58.59 23.62
N GLY A 59 -33.01 57.93 24.39
CA GLY A 59 -33.38 57.06 25.52
C GLY A 59 -32.43 57.30 26.71
N PRO A 60 -32.89 57.12 27.96
CA PRO A 60 -32.59 57.99 29.11
C PRO A 60 -31.36 57.60 29.94
N PRO A 61 -30.96 58.44 30.94
CA PRO A 61 -29.59 58.54 31.42
C PRO A 61 -29.20 57.55 32.54
N GLU A 62 -27.91 57.28 32.57
CA GLU A 62 -27.13 56.63 33.62
C GLU A 62 -27.11 57.49 34.91
N PRO A 63 -27.27 56.91 36.12
CA PRO A 63 -27.04 57.63 37.36
C PRO A 63 -25.60 57.48 37.86
N GLU A 64 -25.12 58.60 38.39
CA GLU A 64 -23.77 58.86 38.87
C GLU A 64 -23.33 57.99 40.06
N ARG A 65 -22.00 57.81 40.14
CA ARG A 65 -21.25 57.34 41.31
C ARG A 65 -21.50 58.19 42.55
N ASN A 66 -21.52 57.53 43.72
CA ASN A 66 -20.83 58.05 44.92
C ASN A 66 -20.37 56.91 45.85
N PRO A 67 -19.36 57.16 46.73
CA PRO A 67 -18.49 56.13 47.29
C PRO A 67 -18.82 55.73 48.74
N GLY A 68 -18.36 54.54 49.13
CA GLY A 68 -17.99 54.21 50.51
C GLY A 68 -19.04 53.46 51.34
N HIS A 69 -18.84 52.15 51.51
CA HIS A 69 -19.20 51.46 52.75
C HIS A 69 -18.21 50.33 53.05
N THR A 70 -17.51 50.50 54.16
CA THR A 70 -16.66 49.53 54.85
C THR A 70 -17.53 48.42 55.45
N LEU A 71 -17.31 47.15 55.10
CA LEU A 71 -17.69 46.01 55.94
C LEU A 71 -16.67 44.86 55.80
N SER A 72 -16.47 44.23 56.95
CA SER A 72 -15.55 43.17 57.38
C SER A 72 -15.43 41.91 56.50
N PRO A 73 -14.34 41.13 56.64
CA PRO A 73 -14.05 39.98 55.79
C PRO A 73 -14.81 38.70 56.19
N PRO A 74 -15.31 37.89 55.23
CA PRO A 74 -15.63 36.49 55.46
C PRO A 74 -14.45 35.59 55.00
N PRO A 75 -14.45 34.30 55.38
CA PRO A 75 -13.26 33.58 55.81
C PRO A 75 -12.35 33.17 54.67
N ILE A 76 -11.06 33.05 54.99
CA ILE A 76 -10.02 32.50 54.12
C ILE A 76 -10.40 31.07 53.76
N ALA A 77 -11.04 30.90 52.60
CA ALA A 77 -11.00 29.64 51.89
C ALA A 77 -9.57 29.51 51.35
N VAL A 78 -8.85 28.49 51.82
CA VAL A 78 -7.55 28.10 51.26
C VAL A 78 -7.82 27.67 49.82
N VAL A 79 -7.67 28.61 48.89
CA VAL A 79 -7.68 28.33 47.45
C VAL A 79 -6.44 27.45 47.20
N PRO A 80 -6.61 26.22 46.67
CA PRO A 80 -5.46 25.40 46.32
C PRO A 80 -4.60 26.18 45.31
N VAL A 81 -3.31 26.32 45.61
CA VAL A 81 -2.33 27.01 44.78
C VAL A 81 -2.35 26.37 43.39
N LEU A 82 -2.95 27.05 42.41
CA LEU A 82 -2.87 26.64 41.01
C LEU A 82 -1.39 26.69 40.59
N PRO A 83 -0.85 25.64 39.96
CA PRO A 83 0.53 25.66 39.48
C PRO A 83 0.69 26.81 38.48
N SER A 84 1.44 27.84 38.85
CA SER A 84 1.75 28.95 37.96
C SER A 84 2.86 28.53 36.99
N TRP A 85 2.49 28.23 35.74
CA TRP A 85 3.44 27.88 34.69
C TRP A 85 4.24 29.09 34.20
N THR A 86 5.54 28.89 33.96
CA THR A 86 6.40 29.95 33.43
C THR A 86 6.00 30.30 31.99
N PRO A 87 6.26 31.54 31.51
CA PRO A 87 5.93 31.92 30.13
C PRO A 87 6.65 31.05 29.10
N GLN A 88 7.86 30.57 29.41
CA GLN A 88 8.62 29.66 28.55
C GLN A 88 7.94 28.29 28.42
N GLN A 89 7.48 27.70 29.53
CA GLN A 89 6.74 26.44 29.51
C GLN A 89 5.43 26.54 28.73
N LYS A 90 4.75 27.69 28.78
CA LYS A 90 3.54 27.93 27.98
C LYS A 90 3.86 28.00 26.48
N ASN A 91 4.95 28.66 26.10
CA ASN A 91 5.36 28.74 24.70
C ASN A 91 5.77 27.37 24.14
N ASP A 92 6.52 26.58 24.91
CA ASP A 92 6.92 25.23 24.53
C ASP A 92 5.71 24.29 24.38
N ALA A 93 4.75 24.39 25.32
CA ALA A 93 3.49 23.67 25.25
C ALA A 93 2.67 24.02 24.00
N LEU A 94 2.59 25.32 23.66
CA LEU A 94 1.91 25.79 22.45
C LEU A 94 2.60 25.30 21.17
N ALA A 95 3.94 25.33 21.12
CA ALA A 95 4.71 24.85 19.98
C ALA A 95 4.51 23.35 19.74
N LYS A 96 4.59 22.54 20.82
CA LYS A 96 4.35 21.09 20.74
C LYS A 96 2.90 20.77 20.39
N ARG A 97 1.93 21.49 20.96
CA ARG A 97 0.50 21.38 20.59
C ARG A 97 0.29 21.61 19.10
N GLN A 98 0.87 22.66 18.53
CA GLN A 98 0.75 22.95 17.09
C GLN A 98 1.44 21.90 16.23
N ALA A 99 2.57 21.32 16.67
CA ALA A 99 3.24 20.24 15.95
C ALA A 99 2.38 18.96 15.94
N ASP A 100 1.86 18.54 17.09
CA ASP A 100 1.06 17.33 17.23
C ASP A 100 -0.29 17.44 16.51
N ILE A 101 -0.95 18.61 16.57
CA ILE A 101 -2.19 18.86 15.81
C ILE A 101 -1.92 18.79 14.31
N ARG A 102 -0.83 19.39 13.82
CA ARG A 102 -0.43 19.27 12.40
C ARG A 102 -0.20 17.82 12.00
N GLN A 103 0.44 17.02 12.85
CA GLN A 103 0.64 15.59 12.61
C GLN A 103 -0.70 14.82 12.59
N LEU A 104 -1.61 15.13 13.51
CA LEU A 104 -2.94 14.53 13.59
C LEU A 104 -3.75 14.86 12.33
N GLU A 105 -3.79 16.14 11.92
CA GLU A 105 -4.48 16.61 10.73
C GLU A 105 -3.89 16.03 9.44
N ALA A 106 -2.56 15.94 9.33
CA ALA A 106 -1.90 15.35 8.15
C ALA A 106 -2.26 13.86 7.97
N ARG A 107 -2.44 13.12 9.05
CA ARG A 107 -2.75 11.67 9.02
C ARG A 107 -4.24 11.38 8.92
N MET A 108 -5.07 12.11 9.68
CA MET A 108 -6.51 11.85 9.80
C MET A 108 -7.36 12.73 8.86
N GLY A 109 -6.80 13.80 8.30
CA GLY A 109 -7.55 14.76 7.48
C GLY A 109 -8.13 14.18 6.18
N ARG A 110 -7.57 13.07 5.69
CA ARG A 110 -8.09 12.34 4.51
C ARG A 110 -9.07 11.22 4.88
N VAL A 111 -9.25 10.93 6.17
CA VAL A 111 -10.10 9.83 6.65
C VAL A 111 -11.54 10.32 6.79
N PHE A 112 -12.48 9.58 6.20
CA PHE A 112 -13.90 9.88 6.26
C PHE A 112 -14.43 9.88 7.72
N GLY A 113 -15.04 10.98 8.15
CA GLY A 113 -15.54 11.17 9.52
C GLY A 113 -14.65 12.01 10.44
N PHE A 114 -13.46 12.44 9.99
CA PHE A 114 -12.66 13.40 10.72
C PHE A 114 -13.29 14.81 10.65
N THR A 115 -13.53 15.42 11.81
CA THR A 115 -14.00 16.82 11.89
C THR A 115 -13.26 17.58 12.98
N LYS A 116 -12.90 18.83 12.68
CA LYS A 116 -12.23 19.75 13.59
C LYS A 116 -13.21 20.83 14.05
N SER A 117 -13.26 21.10 15.36
CA SER A 117 -14.01 22.23 15.91
C SER A 117 -13.34 23.56 15.56
N PRO A 118 -14.09 24.65 15.29
CA PRO A 118 -13.52 25.98 15.03
C PRO A 118 -12.59 26.47 16.14
N ASP A 119 -12.83 26.03 17.38
CA ASP A 119 -12.01 26.39 18.56
C ASP A 119 -10.65 25.69 18.60
N GLY A 120 -10.43 24.69 17.73
CA GLY A 120 -9.18 23.92 17.65
C GLY A 120 -8.87 23.06 18.88
N THR A 121 -9.83 22.87 19.78
CA THR A 121 -9.69 22.03 20.98
C THR A 121 -10.30 20.64 20.82
N ASN A 122 -11.32 20.48 19.96
CA ASN A 122 -12.06 19.23 19.83
C ASN A 122 -11.85 18.64 18.43
N PHE A 123 -11.43 17.37 18.37
CA PHE A 123 -11.21 16.62 17.14
C PHE A 123 -12.05 15.35 17.17
N ASN A 124 -13.00 15.20 16.25
CA ASN A 124 -13.73 13.94 16.12
C ASN A 124 -12.97 13.02 15.19
N LEU A 125 -12.72 11.79 15.64
CA LEU A 125 -11.90 10.80 14.99
C LEU A 125 -12.71 9.49 14.83
N PRO A 126 -12.82 8.94 13.61
CA PRO A 126 -13.33 7.59 13.43
C PRO A 126 -12.28 6.58 13.94
N VAL A 127 -12.70 5.59 14.72
CA VAL A 127 -11.81 4.56 15.27
C VAL A 127 -12.28 3.17 14.87
N GLN A 128 -11.32 2.34 14.46
CA GLN A 128 -11.54 0.93 14.16
C GLN A 128 -10.89 0.08 15.24
N ILE A 129 -11.70 -0.58 16.05
CA ILE A 129 -11.21 -1.47 17.10
C ILE A 129 -10.97 -2.85 16.47
N PRO A 130 -9.76 -3.42 16.55
CA PRO A 130 -9.43 -4.67 15.86
C PRO A 130 -10.17 -5.91 16.40
N LYS A 131 -10.72 -5.88 17.62
CA LYS A 131 -11.43 -7.01 18.27
C LYS A 131 -12.62 -6.51 19.10
N PRO A 132 -13.73 -6.08 18.49
CA PRO A 132 -14.90 -5.57 19.21
C PRO A 132 -15.52 -6.61 20.15
N ALA A 133 -15.43 -7.91 19.81
CA ALA A 133 -15.95 -9.00 20.64
C ALA A 133 -15.30 -9.15 22.03
N ARG A 134 -14.11 -8.55 22.26
CA ARG A 134 -13.43 -8.56 23.57
C ARG A 134 -13.87 -7.42 24.48
N LEU A 135 -14.66 -6.48 23.98
CA LEU A 135 -15.16 -5.36 24.75
C LEU A 135 -16.46 -5.74 25.49
N PRO A 136 -16.72 -5.12 26.66
CA PRO A 136 -18.04 -5.11 27.27
C PRO A 136 -19.11 -4.71 26.26
N ILE A 137 -20.31 -5.30 26.38
CA ILE A 137 -21.42 -5.13 25.43
C ILE A 137 -21.67 -3.65 25.12
N ASP A 138 -21.57 -2.80 26.14
CA ASP A 138 -21.83 -1.36 26.00
C ASP A 138 -20.78 -0.64 25.13
N LEU A 139 -19.53 -1.12 25.08
CA LEU A 139 -18.44 -0.50 24.30
C LEU A 139 -18.27 -1.08 22.88
N GLN A 140 -18.95 -2.18 22.55
CA GLN A 140 -18.87 -2.82 21.22
C GLN A 140 -19.32 -1.94 20.04
N PRO A 141 -20.34 -1.05 20.15
CA PRO A 141 -20.77 -0.22 19.02
C PRO A 141 -19.88 1.01 18.77
N LEU A 142 -18.72 1.14 19.42
CA LEU A 142 -17.86 2.32 19.31
C LEU A 142 -17.25 2.45 17.91
N LYS A 143 -17.61 3.54 17.22
CA LYS A 143 -17.08 3.88 15.88
C LYS A 143 -16.40 5.24 15.82
N GLU A 144 -16.72 6.14 16.76
CA GLU A 144 -16.21 7.51 16.78
C GLU A 144 -15.83 7.94 18.19
N ILE A 145 -14.75 8.72 18.29
CA ILE A 145 -14.31 9.38 19.54
C ILE A 145 -14.12 10.88 19.30
N THR A 146 -14.30 11.68 20.34
CA THR A 146 -13.89 13.09 20.38
C THR A 146 -12.65 13.22 21.25
N LEU A 147 -11.53 13.60 20.65
CA LEU A 147 -10.31 13.96 21.36
C LEU A 147 -10.36 15.44 21.73
N LEU A 148 -10.13 15.72 23.02
CA LEU A 148 -10.07 17.05 23.62
C LEU A 148 -8.60 17.39 23.88
N VAL A 149 -8.09 18.40 23.18
CA VAL A 149 -6.71 18.88 23.25
C VAL A 149 -6.72 20.29 23.89
N PRO A 150 -6.38 20.40 25.18
CA PRO A 150 -6.32 21.68 25.88
C PRO A 150 -5.34 22.67 25.24
N GLN A 151 -5.47 23.96 25.54
CA GLN A 151 -4.55 24.99 25.04
C GLN A 151 -3.14 24.80 25.61
N LEU A 152 -3.03 24.30 26.84
CA LEU A 152 -1.77 24.00 27.52
C LEU A 152 -1.39 22.51 27.40
N TYR A 153 -1.60 21.90 26.23
CA TYR A 153 -1.25 20.49 25.97
C TYR A 153 0.22 20.18 26.32
N ASN A 154 0.45 19.04 27.00
CA ASN A 154 1.64 18.61 27.76
C ASN A 154 1.73 19.08 29.22
N LEU A 155 1.16 20.23 29.55
CA LEU A 155 1.00 20.67 30.95
C LEU A 155 -0.33 20.16 31.50
N GLU A 156 -1.38 20.28 30.68
CA GLU A 156 -2.68 19.65 30.87
C GLU A 156 -2.80 18.43 29.93
N PRO A 157 -3.23 17.26 30.43
CA PRO A 157 -3.36 16.04 29.63
C PRO A 157 -4.50 16.18 28.62
N CYS A 158 -4.36 15.52 27.46
CA CYS A 158 -5.49 15.38 26.54
C CYS A 158 -6.51 14.38 27.10
N THR A 159 -7.79 14.62 26.82
CA THR A 159 -8.88 13.75 27.26
C THR A 159 -9.68 13.23 26.07
N VAL A 160 -10.40 12.13 26.26
CA VAL A 160 -11.20 11.51 25.20
C VAL A 160 -12.65 11.40 25.63
N ARG A 161 -13.57 11.55 24.68
CA ARG A 161 -15.00 11.30 24.86
C ARG A 161 -15.50 10.30 23.82
N LEU A 162 -16.00 9.17 24.29
CA LEU A 162 -16.54 8.12 23.43
C LEU A 162 -17.93 8.56 22.93
N LYS A 163 -18.15 8.58 21.61
CA LYS A 163 -19.44 8.99 21.03
C LYS A 163 -20.36 7.79 20.83
N GLY A 164 -21.66 8.01 21.06
CA GLY A 164 -22.70 7.03 20.74
C GLY A 164 -22.89 5.92 21.79
N ILE A 165 -22.25 6.03 22.96
CA ILE A 165 -22.26 5.00 24.00
C ILE A 165 -22.51 5.62 25.38
N ARG A 166 -23.23 4.89 26.23
CA ARG A 166 -23.50 5.26 27.63
C ARG A 166 -23.34 4.00 28.49
N GLY A 167 -22.54 4.09 29.54
CA GLY A 167 -22.30 2.99 30.49
C GLY A 167 -21.20 3.37 31.48
N PRO A 168 -21.15 2.73 32.67
CA PRO A 168 -20.12 3.01 33.67
C PRO A 168 -18.70 2.69 33.16
N GLU A 169 -18.56 1.79 32.19
CA GLU A 169 -17.29 1.47 31.53
C GLU A 169 -16.72 2.64 30.72
N VAL A 170 -17.58 3.56 30.24
CA VAL A 170 -17.13 4.76 29.51
C VAL A 170 -16.30 5.65 30.43
N ASP A 171 -16.80 5.93 31.63
CA ASP A 171 -16.14 6.81 32.59
C ASP A 171 -14.80 6.21 33.05
N VAL A 172 -14.75 4.89 33.22
CA VAL A 172 -13.52 4.15 33.55
C VAL A 172 -12.48 4.29 32.43
N VAL A 173 -12.87 4.10 31.17
CA VAL A 173 -11.97 4.23 30.02
C VAL A 173 -11.47 5.68 29.87
N GLN A 174 -12.34 6.66 30.08
CA GLN A 174 -11.95 8.08 30.02
C GLN A 174 -10.93 8.43 31.12
N ALA A 175 -11.16 7.97 32.36
CA ALA A 175 -10.24 8.18 33.47
C ALA A 175 -8.89 7.45 33.26
N ALA A 176 -8.92 6.22 32.76
CA ALA A 176 -7.70 5.47 32.44
C ALA A 176 -6.88 6.14 31.33
N PHE A 177 -7.56 6.67 30.29
CA PHE A 177 -6.91 7.43 29.24
C PHE A 177 -6.28 8.73 29.75
N GLU A 178 -6.97 9.47 30.63
CA GLU A 178 -6.41 10.67 31.26
C GLU A 178 -5.18 10.36 32.13
N GLY A 179 -5.24 9.26 32.90
CA GLY A 179 -4.10 8.77 33.68
C GLY A 179 -2.88 8.47 32.80
N HIS A 180 -3.10 7.75 31.69
CA HIS A 180 -2.06 7.46 30.70
C HIS A 180 -1.47 8.72 30.07
N ALA A 181 -2.32 9.67 29.67
CA ALA A 181 -1.87 10.94 29.09
C ALA A 181 -1.07 11.80 30.09
N ARG A 182 -1.35 11.66 31.40
CA ARG A 182 -0.61 12.35 32.45
C ARG A 182 0.75 11.73 32.75
N GLU A 183 0.85 10.39 32.68
CA GLU A 183 2.10 9.65 32.89
C GLU A 183 3.07 9.82 31.72
N LYS A 184 2.55 9.74 30.47
CA LYS A 184 3.38 9.77 29.26
C LYS A 184 3.23 11.07 28.47
N LYS A 185 3.73 12.18 29.03
CA LYS A 185 3.68 13.52 28.44
C LYS A 185 4.48 13.68 27.14
N ASP A 186 5.42 12.79 26.86
CA ASP A 186 6.28 12.87 25.67
C ASP A 186 5.68 12.23 24.41
N MET A 187 4.58 11.50 24.56
CA MET A 187 3.90 10.86 23.43
C MET A 187 3.14 11.88 22.57
N SER A 188 2.98 11.58 21.28
CA SER A 188 2.18 12.41 20.38
C SER A 188 0.68 12.10 20.50
N LEU A 189 -0.18 13.05 20.09
CA LEU A 189 -1.64 12.85 20.07
C LEU A 189 -2.05 11.56 19.34
N MET A 190 -1.41 11.25 18.20
CA MET A 190 -1.70 10.00 17.48
C MET A 190 -1.23 8.76 18.26
N ALA A 191 -0.12 8.84 18.98
CA ALA A 191 0.35 7.73 19.79
C ALA A 191 -0.62 7.43 20.94
N HIS A 192 -1.19 8.47 21.57
CA HIS A 192 -2.25 8.30 22.56
C HIS A 192 -3.53 7.69 21.96
N VAL A 193 -3.97 8.15 20.78
CA VAL A 193 -5.14 7.58 20.09
C VAL A 193 -4.90 6.10 19.73
N ASN A 194 -3.72 5.75 19.23
CA ASN A 194 -3.36 4.36 18.94
C ASN A 194 -3.32 3.49 20.19
N TYR A 195 -2.79 4.02 21.31
CA TYR A 195 -2.78 3.33 22.59
C TYR A 195 -4.20 3.06 23.09
N LEU A 196 -5.12 4.02 22.95
CA LEU A 196 -6.53 3.83 23.25
C LEU A 196 -7.12 2.70 22.41
N ILE A 197 -6.93 2.71 21.07
CA ILE A 197 -7.49 1.68 20.18
C ILE A 197 -7.01 0.27 20.54
N GLN A 198 -5.74 0.12 20.93
CA GLN A 198 -5.16 -1.18 21.27
C GLN A 198 -5.56 -1.65 22.68
N ASN A 199 -5.65 -0.74 23.65
CA ASN A 199 -5.79 -1.06 25.08
C ASN A 199 -7.18 -0.72 25.65
N ILE A 200 -8.15 -0.34 24.84
CA ILE A 200 -9.51 -0.04 25.32
C ILE A 200 -10.14 -1.19 26.13
N HIS A 201 -9.80 -2.44 25.78
CA HIS A 201 -10.26 -3.63 26.50
C HIS A 201 -9.64 -3.77 27.89
N THR A 202 -8.37 -3.40 28.08
CA THR A 202 -7.72 -3.42 29.40
C THR A 202 -8.22 -2.26 30.25
N MET A 203 -8.32 -1.05 29.67
CA MET A 203 -8.85 0.13 30.34
C MET A 203 -10.29 -0.11 30.86
N ALA A 204 -11.14 -0.75 30.06
CA ALA A 204 -12.50 -1.10 30.48
C ALA A 204 -12.55 -2.16 31.60
N SER A 205 -11.50 -2.99 31.73
CA SER A 205 -11.43 -4.06 32.74
C SER A 205 -10.81 -3.62 34.07
N GLU A 206 -9.98 -2.59 34.06
CA GLU A 206 -9.29 -2.06 35.25
C GLU A 206 -10.27 -1.50 36.29
N GLY A 207 -11.44 -1.00 35.86
CA GLY A 207 -12.52 -0.57 36.75
C GLY A 207 -13.11 -1.68 37.64
N LYS A 208 -12.99 -2.96 37.26
CA LYS A 208 -13.47 -4.09 38.08
C LYS A 208 -12.53 -4.46 39.23
N LYS A 209 -11.26 -4.01 39.20
CA LYS A 209 -10.26 -4.35 40.23
C LYS A 209 -10.19 -3.33 41.38
N SER A 210 -10.75 -2.13 41.24
CA SER A 210 -10.69 -1.08 42.27
C SER A 210 -11.93 -0.96 43.16
N ALA A 211 -12.84 -1.94 43.13
CA ALA A 211 -13.94 -2.01 44.08
C ALA A 211 -13.57 -2.87 45.30
N ILE A 212 -12.55 -2.46 46.05
CA ILE A 212 -12.34 -2.91 47.45
C ILE A 212 -12.01 -1.64 48.27
N PRO A 213 -12.77 -1.32 49.33
CA PRO A 213 -12.58 -0.09 50.10
C PRO A 213 -11.26 -0.05 50.88
N ILE A 214 -10.71 1.16 50.94
CA ILE A 214 -9.54 1.58 51.67
C ILE A 214 -9.83 1.56 53.18
N GLU A 215 -9.00 0.87 53.96
CA GLU A 215 -8.74 1.23 55.36
C GLU A 215 -7.32 1.79 55.46
N ALA A 216 -7.24 2.98 56.05
CA ALA A 216 -6.04 3.77 56.24
C ALA A 216 -5.24 3.28 57.45
N GLU A 217 -3.91 3.37 57.38
CA GLU A 217 -3.12 3.72 58.56
C GLU A 217 -1.77 4.35 58.18
N MET A 218 -1.58 5.58 58.68
CA MET A 218 -0.34 6.37 58.70
C MET A 218 0.68 5.75 59.66
N HIS A 219 1.99 5.82 59.34
CA HIS A 219 3.00 6.62 60.08
C HIS A 219 4.48 6.23 59.80
N THR A 220 5.27 7.29 59.53
CA THR A 220 6.62 7.58 60.06
C THR A 220 7.87 6.91 59.43
N GLN A 221 8.75 7.76 58.87
CA GLN A 221 10.17 7.51 58.59
C GLN A 221 11.00 7.50 59.90
N PRO A 222 12.19 6.85 60.03
CA PRO A 222 13.43 7.37 59.42
C PRO A 222 14.50 6.33 58.99
N PHE A 223 15.44 6.75 58.13
CA PHE A 223 16.76 6.15 57.85
C PHE A 223 17.69 6.22 59.11
N PRO A 224 18.94 5.64 59.19
CA PRO A 224 19.84 5.07 58.16
C PRO A 224 20.68 3.81 58.59
N ILE A 225 21.53 3.26 57.69
CA ILE A 225 22.98 2.94 57.87
C ILE A 225 23.46 1.78 56.95
N GLU A 226 24.72 1.94 56.57
CA GLU A 226 25.60 1.30 55.58
C GLU A 226 26.10 -0.14 55.84
N GLN A 227 26.25 -0.87 54.72
CA GLN A 227 27.35 -1.78 54.31
C GLN A 227 27.62 -3.08 55.14
N PRO A 228 28.52 -4.00 54.73
CA PRO A 228 28.34 -4.95 53.60
C PRO A 228 28.77 -6.41 53.95
N ARG A 229 28.50 -7.34 53.01
CA ARG A 229 29.27 -8.58 52.71
C ARG A 229 29.35 -9.71 53.77
N SER A 230 28.84 -10.91 53.43
CA SER A 230 29.64 -12.08 52.98
C SER A 230 29.00 -13.46 53.24
N THR A 231 28.93 -14.25 52.15
CA THR A 231 29.18 -15.71 51.97
C THR A 231 28.57 -16.79 52.90
N ALA A 232 27.72 -17.63 52.30
CA ALA A 232 27.80 -19.11 52.21
C ALA A 232 26.56 -19.60 51.40
N ALA A 233 26.70 -20.20 50.21
CA ALA A 233 26.59 -21.65 49.93
C ALA A 233 25.30 -22.27 50.54
N GLU A 234 24.36 -22.89 49.82
CA GLU A 234 24.49 -23.85 48.73
C GLU A 234 23.13 -24.12 48.03
N THR A 235 23.20 -24.57 46.76
CA THR A 235 22.24 -25.41 46.00
C THR A 235 20.82 -24.92 45.71
N ASP A 236 20.53 -24.55 44.46
CA ASP A 236 19.89 -25.51 43.53
C ASP A 236 20.01 -25.06 42.05
N LYS A 237 20.27 -26.01 41.14
CA LYS A 237 20.51 -25.78 39.71
C LYS A 237 19.25 -26.13 38.91
N LEU A 238 18.81 -25.22 38.02
CA LEU A 238 18.25 -25.61 36.72
C LEU A 238 18.54 -24.54 35.66
N ASP A 239 19.08 -25.01 34.53
CA ASP A 239 19.74 -24.30 33.44
C ASP A 239 18.91 -23.21 32.71
N LYS A 240 19.48 -22.00 32.64
CA LYS A 240 19.27 -21.04 31.55
C LYS A 240 20.34 -21.28 30.48
N ARG A 241 19.93 -21.65 29.27
CA ARG A 241 20.82 -21.72 28.10
C ARG A 241 21.14 -20.31 27.59
N LYS A 242 22.43 -20.08 27.36
CA LYS A 242 23.14 -18.82 27.07
C LYS A 242 22.67 -18.08 25.80
N GLU A 243 22.56 -16.76 25.91
CA GLU A 243 22.74 -15.80 24.80
C GLU A 243 24.24 -15.71 24.47
N VAL A 244 24.58 -15.85 23.19
CA VAL A 244 25.89 -15.51 22.64
C VAL A 244 25.74 -14.13 22.02
N VAL A 245 26.42 -13.14 22.60
CA VAL A 245 26.58 -11.81 22.00
C VAL A 245 27.96 -11.79 21.33
N ASP A 246 27.99 -11.40 20.06
CA ASP A 246 29.18 -11.24 19.23
C ASP A 246 29.73 -9.81 19.40
N GLU A 247 30.97 -9.69 19.88
CA GLU A 247 31.57 -8.43 20.40
C GLU A 247 31.91 -7.38 19.32
N GLU A 248 31.68 -7.66 18.02
CA GLU A 248 32.01 -6.72 16.95
C GLU A 248 30.83 -5.87 16.43
N ARG A 249 29.56 -6.13 16.83
CA ARG A 249 28.40 -5.35 16.34
C ARG A 249 27.26 -5.18 17.37
N PRO A 250 27.29 -4.14 18.23
CA PRO A 250 26.36 -3.99 19.35
C PRO A 250 24.92 -3.56 18.99
N HIS A 251 24.57 -3.46 17.70
CA HIS A 251 23.25 -2.97 17.23
C HIS A 251 22.40 -4.04 16.52
N LEU A 252 22.85 -5.29 16.46
CA LEU A 252 22.10 -6.38 15.82
C LEU A 252 21.43 -7.26 16.87
N HIS A 253 20.17 -6.95 17.22
CA HIS A 253 19.38 -7.81 18.10
C HIS A 253 18.77 -8.95 17.28
N PHE A 254 19.28 -10.18 17.44
CA PHE A 254 18.72 -11.36 16.79
C PHE A 254 17.42 -11.74 17.52
N ILE A 255 16.27 -11.48 16.90
CA ILE A 255 14.98 -11.94 17.42
C ILE A 255 14.84 -13.42 17.04
N PRO A 256 14.80 -14.36 17.99
CA PRO A 256 14.59 -15.77 17.66
C PRO A 256 13.22 -15.95 17.01
N ARG A 257 13.21 -16.75 15.94
CA ARG A 257 12.00 -17.10 15.20
C ARG A 257 10.97 -17.73 16.15
N PRO A 258 9.72 -17.25 16.18
CA PRO A 258 8.68 -17.84 17.02
C PRO A 258 8.48 -19.34 16.72
N PRO A 259 8.18 -20.17 17.74
CA PRO A 259 8.02 -21.63 17.58
C PRO A 259 6.89 -22.03 16.62
N GLU A 260 6.08 -21.07 16.20
CA GLU A 260 4.95 -21.27 15.28
C GLU A 260 5.36 -21.40 13.81
N TRP A 261 6.62 -21.09 13.46
CA TRP A 261 7.11 -21.13 12.08
C TRP A 261 7.82 -22.44 11.71
N ASP A 262 7.99 -23.37 12.65
CA ASP A 262 8.36 -24.75 12.35
C ASP A 262 7.11 -25.63 12.40
N ARG A 263 6.39 -25.68 11.27
CA ARG A 263 5.37 -26.70 11.02
C ARG A 263 5.57 -27.31 9.64
N HIS A 264 6.13 -28.51 9.63
CA HIS A 264 5.97 -29.46 8.53
C HIS A 264 5.00 -30.57 8.99
N ASP A 265 3.94 -30.71 8.21
CA ASP A 265 2.99 -31.82 8.02
C ASP A 265 2.39 -32.59 9.21
N SER A 266 1.05 -32.58 9.29
CA SER A 266 0.20 -33.75 8.92
C SER A 266 -1.29 -33.41 9.03
N GLU A 267 -1.99 -33.53 7.89
CA GLU A 267 -3.37 -33.99 7.65
C GLU A 267 -4.62 -33.34 8.29
N ASP A 268 -5.56 -33.07 7.37
CA ASP A 268 -7.03 -32.96 7.45
C ASP A 268 -7.75 -31.69 7.92
N GLY A 269 -8.59 -31.17 7.01
CA GLY A 269 -9.90 -30.59 7.36
C GLY A 269 -10.20 -29.15 6.92
N THR A 270 -10.47 -28.95 5.63
CA THR A 270 -11.63 -28.19 5.07
C THR A 270 -12.23 -27.02 5.88
N ASP A 271 -12.10 -25.78 5.40
CA ASP A 271 -13.15 -25.06 4.63
C ASP A 271 -12.80 -23.57 4.42
N GLU A 272 -13.09 -23.16 3.19
CA GLU A 272 -13.03 -21.87 2.51
C GLU A 272 -13.67 -20.60 3.14
N SER A 273 -13.09 -19.43 2.86
CA SER A 273 -13.64 -18.49 1.84
C SER A 273 -12.84 -17.17 1.72
N SER A 274 -12.53 -16.81 0.47
CA SER A 274 -12.00 -15.53 0.00
C SER A 274 -12.98 -15.01 -1.06
N PHE A 275 -13.33 -13.73 -0.98
CA PHE A 275 -14.18 -12.98 -1.93
C PHE A 275 -13.25 -11.90 -2.56
N ASP A 276 -12.83 -12.03 -3.83
CA ASP A 276 -13.39 -11.42 -5.07
C ASP A 276 -13.34 -9.87 -5.02
N SER A 277 -12.82 -9.06 -5.97
CA SER A 277 -12.76 -9.05 -7.45
C SER A 277 -11.58 -8.11 -7.88
N ASP A 278 -11.17 -7.83 -9.12
CA ASP A 278 -11.88 -7.72 -10.41
C ASP A 278 -10.92 -7.86 -11.62
N GLU A 279 -11.52 -8.28 -12.75
CA GLU A 279 -10.95 -8.61 -14.06
C GLU A 279 -11.50 -7.61 -15.11
N TYR A 280 -10.63 -7.04 -15.96
CA TYR A 280 -11.05 -6.29 -17.16
C TYR A 280 -10.71 -7.08 -18.43
N THR A 281 -11.76 -7.41 -19.18
CA THR A 281 -11.76 -8.11 -20.47
C THR A 281 -11.55 -7.13 -21.62
N ASP A 282 -10.55 -7.40 -22.45
CA ASP A 282 -10.32 -6.74 -23.75
C ASP A 282 -11.15 -7.46 -24.82
N THR A 283 -11.98 -6.70 -25.55
CA THR A 283 -12.79 -7.21 -26.67
C THR A 283 -12.39 -6.40 -27.89
N GLY A 284 -11.63 -7.03 -28.79
CA GLY A 284 -11.46 -6.55 -30.16
C GLY A 284 -12.67 -6.91 -31.00
N ASP A 285 -13.12 -5.97 -31.82
CA ASP A 285 -13.91 -6.25 -33.01
C ASP A 285 -13.41 -5.39 -34.17
N GLU A 286 -13.36 -5.99 -35.34
CA GLU A 286 -12.84 -5.46 -36.58
C GLU A 286 -14.00 -4.98 -37.45
N SER A 287 -13.81 -3.88 -38.19
CA SER A 287 -14.51 -3.69 -39.46
C SER A 287 -13.73 -2.78 -40.37
N GLU A 288 -13.40 -3.31 -41.55
CA GLU A 288 -12.95 -2.58 -42.74
C GLU A 288 -14.10 -1.76 -43.35
N GLY A 289 -13.75 -0.76 -44.17
CA GLY A 289 -14.71 0.02 -44.96
C GLY A 289 -14.15 1.34 -45.54
N GLU A 290 -13.42 1.20 -46.65
CA GLU A 290 -13.27 2.04 -47.86
C GLU A 290 -13.53 3.56 -47.86
N GLU A 291 -12.51 4.26 -48.39
CA GLU A 291 -12.45 5.41 -49.33
C GLU A 291 -13.43 6.59 -49.25
N GLU A 292 -12.89 7.82 -49.19
CA GLU A 292 -13.01 8.83 -50.26
C GLU A 292 -12.13 10.06 -49.99
N ALA A 293 -11.56 10.62 -51.04
CA ALA A 293 -10.67 11.77 -51.03
C ALA A 293 -11.45 13.07 -51.32
N GLU A 294 -11.20 14.14 -50.57
CA GLU A 294 -11.30 15.49 -51.13
C GLU A 294 -10.42 16.54 -50.42
N GLN A 295 -9.91 17.42 -51.27
CA GLN A 295 -8.99 18.56 -51.13
C GLN A 295 -9.06 19.45 -49.87
N GLY A 296 -7.88 19.99 -49.53
CA GLY A 296 -7.73 21.45 -49.45
C GLY A 296 -7.39 22.03 -48.08
N GLY A 297 -6.10 22.04 -47.70
CA GLY A 297 -5.62 22.84 -46.55
C GLY A 297 -4.12 23.09 -46.63
N ALA A 298 -3.74 24.31 -47.01
CA ALA A 298 -2.34 24.74 -47.13
C ALA A 298 -1.60 24.66 -45.78
N SER A 299 -0.49 23.93 -45.74
CA SER A 299 0.42 23.89 -44.58
C SER A 299 1.62 24.80 -44.83
N LEU A 300 1.79 25.78 -43.93
CA LEU A 300 2.95 26.65 -43.84
C LEU A 300 4.21 25.84 -43.48
N PRO A 301 5.42 26.23 -43.97
CA PRO A 301 6.64 25.49 -43.68
C PRO A 301 7.09 25.76 -42.25
N VAL A 302 6.95 24.77 -41.37
CA VAL A 302 7.62 24.73 -40.06
C VAL A 302 9.02 24.12 -40.26
N PRO A 303 10.08 24.70 -39.71
CA PRO A 303 11.45 24.31 -40.00
C PRO A 303 11.74 22.88 -39.52
N THR A 304 12.43 22.15 -40.38
CA THR A 304 13.00 20.82 -40.18
C THR A 304 13.80 20.75 -38.88
N THR A 305 13.18 20.18 -37.85
CA THR A 305 13.90 19.47 -36.79
C THR A 305 13.76 17.99 -37.09
N SER A 306 14.90 17.30 -37.13
CA SER A 306 15.05 15.89 -37.47
C SER A 306 14.13 15.00 -36.63
N VAL A 307 13.00 14.57 -37.19
CA VAL A 307 12.18 13.50 -36.63
C VAL A 307 12.93 12.19 -36.88
N SER A 308 13.84 11.85 -35.97
CA SER A 308 14.35 10.48 -35.85
C SER A 308 13.15 9.57 -35.62
N VAL A 309 12.99 8.55 -36.45
CA VAL A 309 11.91 7.57 -36.35
C VAL A 309 11.92 6.98 -34.93
N ASP A 310 10.89 7.29 -34.12
CA ASP A 310 10.73 6.85 -32.73
C ASP A 310 10.57 5.31 -32.70
N LYS A 311 11.71 4.59 -32.72
CA LYS A 311 11.78 3.14 -32.53
C LYS A 311 12.26 2.89 -31.10
N GLY A 312 11.45 2.23 -30.28
CA GLY A 312 11.88 1.83 -28.94
C GLY A 312 10.75 1.69 -27.93
N VAL A 313 11.15 1.50 -26.68
CA VAL A 313 10.27 1.51 -25.51
C VAL A 313 10.34 2.89 -24.87
N HIS A 314 9.24 3.63 -24.88
CA HIS A 314 9.13 4.89 -24.16
C HIS A 314 8.98 4.64 -22.67
N LEU A 315 9.81 5.31 -21.87
CA LEU A 315 9.68 5.39 -20.42
C LEU A 315 8.82 6.61 -20.08
N SER A 316 7.64 6.35 -19.52
CA SER A 316 6.69 7.38 -19.10
C SER A 316 6.43 7.27 -17.59
N LEU A 317 6.40 8.43 -16.94
CA LEU A 317 6.14 8.61 -15.52
C LEU A 317 4.82 9.38 -15.37
N PRO A 318 3.66 8.71 -15.50
CA PRO A 318 2.37 9.35 -15.26
C PRO A 318 2.27 9.86 -13.82
N GLU A 319 1.50 10.94 -13.64
CA GLU A 319 1.25 11.54 -12.31
C GLU A 319 2.54 11.93 -11.56
N LEU A 320 3.55 12.40 -12.30
CA LEU A 320 4.79 12.93 -11.73
C LEU A 320 4.49 14.26 -11.02
N GLU A 321 4.61 14.29 -9.69
CA GLU A 321 4.52 15.54 -8.93
C GLU A 321 5.91 16.14 -8.73
N LEU A 322 6.07 17.41 -9.09
CA LEU A 322 7.30 18.17 -8.95
C LEU A 322 7.04 19.37 -8.04
N HIS A 323 7.85 19.54 -7.00
CA HIS A 323 7.77 20.67 -6.08
C HIS A 323 9.14 21.36 -5.99
N ASN A 324 9.16 22.66 -6.28
CA ASN A 324 10.37 23.49 -6.35
C ASN A 324 11.45 22.97 -7.34
N ILE A 325 11.00 22.25 -8.37
CA ILE A 325 11.84 21.70 -9.45
C ILE A 325 11.30 22.27 -10.77
N GLU A 326 12.18 22.92 -11.54
CA GLU A 326 11.87 23.47 -12.87
C GLU A 326 11.94 22.38 -13.95
N LEU A 327 13.04 21.63 -13.96
CA LEU A 327 13.33 20.53 -14.87
C LEU A 327 13.87 19.34 -14.07
N LEU A 328 13.47 18.14 -14.43
CA LEU A 328 13.99 16.90 -13.86
C LEU A 328 14.55 16.04 -15.00
N SER A 329 15.84 15.74 -14.99
CA SER A 329 16.44 14.83 -15.98
C SER A 329 16.79 13.49 -15.34
N LEU A 330 16.58 12.40 -16.07
CA LEU A 330 17.02 11.07 -15.66
C LEU A 330 18.41 10.80 -16.25
N VAL A 331 19.42 10.79 -15.40
CA VAL A 331 20.84 10.71 -15.82
C VAL A 331 21.32 9.27 -15.91
N SER A 332 20.86 8.43 -14.99
CA SER A 332 21.31 7.04 -14.88
C SER A 332 20.11 6.15 -14.56
N LEU A 333 19.72 5.32 -15.53
CA LEU A 333 18.59 4.42 -15.45
C LEU A 333 19.04 3.01 -15.02
N SER A 334 18.34 2.42 -14.07
CA SER A 334 18.52 1.02 -13.67
C SER A 334 17.22 0.25 -13.96
N LEU A 335 17.32 -0.95 -14.54
CA LEU A 335 16.17 -1.74 -14.99
C LEU A 335 16.29 -3.19 -14.55
N SER A 336 15.15 -3.82 -14.23
CA SER A 336 15.05 -5.27 -14.15
C SER A 336 14.50 -5.82 -15.47
N VAL A 337 15.25 -6.72 -16.10
CA VAL A 337 14.94 -7.25 -17.43
C VAL A 337 14.79 -8.77 -17.40
N LYS A 338 13.93 -9.32 -18.26
CA LYS A 338 13.77 -10.76 -18.45
C LYS A 338 14.42 -11.19 -19.76
N CYS A 339 15.27 -12.21 -19.69
CA CYS A 339 15.90 -12.78 -20.87
C CYS A 339 14.85 -13.39 -21.82
N LEU A 340 14.89 -13.07 -23.11
CA LEU A 340 13.99 -13.68 -24.10
C LEU A 340 14.22 -15.19 -24.29
N ARG A 341 15.45 -15.67 -24.07
CA ARG A 341 15.83 -17.08 -24.30
C ARG A 341 15.53 -17.99 -23.12
N CYS A 342 15.98 -17.62 -21.92
CA CYS A 342 15.86 -18.47 -20.73
C CYS A 342 14.83 -17.97 -19.71
N LYS A 343 14.19 -16.82 -19.96
CA LYS A 343 13.20 -16.17 -19.06
C LYS A 343 13.72 -15.82 -17.66
N THR A 344 15.03 -15.92 -17.43
CA THR A 344 15.65 -15.54 -16.16
C THR A 344 15.59 -14.01 -16.00
N PRO A 345 15.13 -13.49 -14.85
CA PRO A 345 15.24 -12.07 -14.55
C PRO A 345 16.72 -11.70 -14.32
N THR A 346 17.13 -10.51 -14.72
CA THR A 346 18.49 -10.00 -14.59
C THR A 346 18.40 -8.50 -14.39
N ASP A 347 19.15 -7.99 -13.43
CA ASP A 347 19.13 -6.57 -13.08
C ASP A 347 20.32 -5.86 -13.74
N VAL A 348 20.01 -4.78 -14.45
CA VAL A 348 20.98 -3.98 -15.20
C VAL A 348 20.99 -2.59 -14.60
N SER A 349 22.13 -2.19 -14.04
CA SER A 349 22.27 -0.91 -13.33
C SER A 349 23.07 0.11 -14.14
N SER A 350 22.76 1.39 -13.95
CA SER A 350 23.55 2.51 -14.48
C SER A 350 23.62 2.64 -16.01
N ILE A 351 22.51 2.46 -16.72
CA ILE A 351 22.39 2.78 -18.14
C ILE A 351 22.36 4.32 -18.27
N ARG A 352 23.34 4.89 -18.97
CA ARG A 352 23.48 6.35 -19.16
C ARG A 352 23.29 6.71 -20.62
N ALA A 353 22.85 7.94 -20.86
CA ALA A 353 22.92 8.55 -22.19
C ALA A 353 24.38 8.59 -22.68
N GLY A 354 24.58 8.59 -24.00
CA GLY A 354 25.89 8.90 -24.57
C GLY A 354 26.22 10.37 -24.31
N ASP A 355 27.47 10.66 -23.93
CA ASP A 355 27.96 12.04 -23.89
C ASP A 355 28.30 12.48 -25.33
N ASP A 356 27.85 13.66 -25.75
CA ASP A 356 28.11 14.30 -27.05
C ASP A 356 29.60 14.64 -27.31
N SER A 357 30.53 14.10 -26.51
CA SER A 357 31.97 14.38 -26.62
C SER A 357 32.68 13.64 -27.75
N ASP A 358 32.04 12.62 -28.31
CA ASP A 358 32.46 11.96 -29.55
C ASP A 358 31.40 12.29 -30.59
N GLY A 359 31.76 12.98 -31.68
CA GLY A 359 30.85 13.55 -32.69
C GLY A 359 29.96 12.57 -33.47
N SER A 360 29.68 11.39 -32.92
CA SER A 360 28.59 10.52 -33.34
C SER A 360 27.31 10.88 -32.57
N THR A 361 26.35 11.49 -33.25
CA THR A 361 24.96 11.66 -32.82
C THR A 361 24.24 10.30 -32.71
N GLY A 362 24.70 9.43 -31.81
CA GLY A 362 24.21 8.08 -31.62
C GLY A 362 24.13 7.72 -30.13
N ALA A 363 22.98 7.22 -29.70
CA ALA A 363 22.78 6.71 -28.34
C ALA A 363 23.87 5.68 -28.00
N ARG A 364 24.60 5.87 -26.90
CA ARG A 364 25.67 4.94 -26.48
C ARG A 364 25.04 3.60 -26.11
N THR A 365 25.30 2.59 -26.94
CA THR A 365 24.81 1.23 -26.73
C THR A 365 25.64 0.52 -25.68
N ARG A 366 25.04 0.18 -24.55
CA ARG A 366 25.63 -0.67 -23.51
C ARG A 366 25.28 -2.13 -23.79
N THR A 367 26.30 -2.98 -23.85
CA THR A 367 26.12 -4.42 -24.09
C THR A 367 26.42 -5.20 -22.82
N GLU A 368 25.52 -6.10 -22.44
CA GLU A 368 25.67 -7.03 -21.33
C GLU A 368 25.31 -8.45 -21.79
N SER A 369 25.50 -9.46 -20.94
CA SER A 369 25.16 -10.84 -21.30
C SER A 369 24.34 -11.52 -20.19
N CYS A 370 23.39 -12.36 -20.60
CA CYS A 370 22.56 -13.10 -19.64
C CYS A 370 23.42 -14.05 -18.79
N PRO A 371 23.30 -14.04 -17.45
CA PRO A 371 24.12 -14.90 -16.58
C PRO A 371 23.85 -16.40 -16.79
N LYS A 372 22.68 -16.79 -17.30
CA LYS A 372 22.29 -18.20 -17.43
C LYS A 372 22.52 -18.80 -18.82
N CYS A 373 22.34 -18.01 -19.88
CA CYS A 373 22.41 -18.50 -21.26
C CYS A 373 23.29 -17.65 -22.18
N THR A 374 24.08 -16.74 -21.58
CA THR A 374 25.11 -15.91 -22.23
C THR A 374 24.63 -15.14 -23.46
N THR A 375 23.31 -14.95 -23.58
CA THR A 375 22.70 -14.23 -24.70
C THR A 375 22.98 -12.74 -24.49
N PRO A 376 23.53 -12.03 -25.49
CA PRO A 376 23.85 -10.62 -25.35
C PRO A 376 22.56 -9.79 -25.25
N PHE A 377 22.57 -8.81 -24.36
CA PHE A 377 21.58 -7.75 -24.22
C PHE A 377 22.22 -6.45 -24.66
N THR A 378 21.52 -5.66 -25.47
CA THR A 378 21.98 -4.29 -25.79
C THR A 378 20.93 -3.29 -25.31
N PHE A 379 21.42 -2.20 -24.70
CA PHE A 379 20.61 -1.11 -24.17
C PHE A 379 21.11 0.21 -24.74
N SER A 380 20.23 0.97 -25.40
CA SER A 380 20.50 2.37 -25.73
C SER A 380 19.44 3.23 -25.02
N TYR A 381 19.86 4.33 -24.40
CA TYR A 381 18.97 5.22 -23.65
C TYR A 381 19.12 6.64 -24.16
N THR A 382 18.00 7.25 -24.55
CA THR A 382 17.91 8.65 -24.95
C THR A 382 17.04 9.38 -23.91
N PRO A 383 17.63 10.24 -23.07
CA PRO A 383 16.91 10.94 -22.03
C PRO A 383 16.05 12.08 -22.60
N ASN A 384 14.98 12.41 -21.90
CA ASN A 384 14.18 13.59 -22.16
C ASN A 384 13.98 14.36 -20.85
N ALA A 385 13.96 15.69 -20.92
CA ALA A 385 13.73 16.53 -19.75
C ALA A 385 12.27 16.43 -19.32
N LEU A 386 12.05 16.07 -18.05
CA LEU A 386 10.73 16.02 -17.43
C LEU A 386 10.40 17.38 -16.82
N HIS A 387 9.15 17.77 -16.98
CA HIS A 387 8.53 18.91 -16.31
C HIS A 387 7.03 18.63 -16.21
N VAL A 388 6.27 19.55 -15.62
CA VAL A 388 4.83 19.35 -15.31
C VAL A 388 3.99 18.93 -16.55
N ASN A 389 4.35 19.40 -17.74
CA ASN A 389 3.62 19.08 -18.99
C ASN A 389 4.23 17.93 -19.79
N THR A 390 5.38 17.38 -19.38
CA THR A 390 6.05 16.27 -20.08
C THR A 390 6.28 15.11 -19.12
N ILE A 391 5.47 14.07 -19.28
CA ILE A 391 5.54 12.83 -18.51
C ILE A 391 6.55 11.81 -19.08
N ARG A 392 7.13 12.08 -20.25
CA ARG A 392 8.03 11.14 -20.96
C ARG A 392 9.48 11.38 -20.54
N ALA A 393 10.07 10.44 -19.79
CA ALA A 393 11.44 10.51 -19.28
C ALA A 393 12.51 10.13 -20.30
N GLY A 394 12.14 9.41 -21.37
CA GLY A 394 13.05 9.07 -22.45
C GLY A 394 12.60 7.86 -23.27
N THR A 395 13.42 7.49 -24.24
CA THR A 395 13.29 6.28 -25.06
C THR A 395 14.41 5.30 -24.74
N ILE A 396 14.06 4.01 -24.70
CA ILE A 396 14.99 2.92 -24.43
C ILE A 396 14.89 1.93 -25.58
N GLU A 397 15.98 1.69 -26.30
CA GLU A 397 16.09 0.61 -27.25
C GLU A 397 16.71 -0.60 -26.56
N VAL A 398 16.00 -1.73 -26.58
CA VAL A 398 16.44 -2.96 -25.91
C VAL A 398 16.40 -4.12 -26.88
N THR A 399 17.50 -4.87 -26.95
CA THR A 399 17.56 -6.14 -27.70
C THR A 399 17.91 -7.32 -26.78
N GLY A 400 17.41 -8.51 -27.09
CA GLY A 400 17.70 -9.74 -26.35
C GLY A 400 16.95 -9.93 -25.01
N CYS A 401 16.27 -8.89 -24.51
CA CYS A 401 15.50 -8.95 -23.26
C CYS A 401 14.23 -8.08 -23.29
N THR A 402 13.34 -8.30 -22.32
CA THR A 402 12.14 -7.49 -22.09
C THR A 402 12.22 -6.78 -20.75
N ILE A 403 11.96 -5.47 -20.73
CA ILE A 403 11.93 -4.68 -19.50
C ILE A 403 10.75 -5.13 -18.63
N THR A 404 11.00 -5.35 -17.34
CA THR A 404 9.97 -5.74 -16.37
C THR A 404 9.67 -4.60 -15.40
N ASP A 405 10.70 -3.96 -14.84
CA ASP A 405 10.53 -2.90 -13.85
C ASP A 405 11.69 -1.90 -13.86
N MET A 406 11.46 -0.72 -13.29
CA MET A 406 12.46 0.32 -13.04
C MET A 406 13.04 0.16 -11.63
N LEU A 407 14.35 0.01 -11.55
CA LEU A 407 15.12 -0.06 -10.31
C LEU A 407 15.55 1.34 -9.85
N PRO A 408 16.12 1.51 -8.64
CA PRO A 408 16.63 2.79 -8.16
C PRO A 408 17.51 3.49 -9.20
N SER A 409 17.02 4.64 -9.66
CA SER A 409 17.60 5.39 -10.77
C SER A 409 17.95 6.81 -10.31
N VAL A 410 18.94 7.42 -10.96
CA VAL A 410 19.51 8.71 -10.56
C VAL A 410 18.92 9.83 -11.42
N PHE A 411 18.23 10.74 -10.74
CA PHE A 411 17.63 11.93 -11.29
C PHE A 411 18.46 13.17 -10.92
N GLN A 412 18.45 14.15 -11.80
CA GLN A 412 19.07 15.46 -11.62
C GLN A 412 17.98 16.53 -11.70
N PRO A 413 17.58 17.12 -10.57
CA PRO A 413 16.66 18.24 -10.56
C PRO A 413 17.37 19.58 -10.84
N THR A 414 16.63 20.49 -11.43
CA THR A 414 16.95 21.92 -11.53
C THR A 414 16.03 22.70 -10.60
N CYS A 415 16.58 23.50 -9.70
CA CYS A 415 15.78 24.25 -8.73
C CYS A 415 14.93 25.33 -9.39
N SER A 416 13.65 25.44 -9.06
CA SER A 416 12.77 26.47 -9.64
C SER A 416 13.00 27.89 -9.14
N SER A 417 13.64 28.07 -7.98
CA SER A 417 13.84 29.40 -7.38
C SER A 417 15.09 30.12 -7.89
N CYS A 418 16.11 29.36 -8.33
CA CYS A 418 17.41 29.91 -8.72
C CYS A 418 18.01 29.23 -9.96
N SER A 419 17.25 28.36 -10.63
CA SER A 419 17.63 27.59 -11.82
C SER A 419 18.97 26.85 -11.73
N THR A 420 19.42 26.58 -10.50
CA THR A 420 20.67 25.85 -10.27
C THR A 420 20.39 24.35 -10.38
N THR A 421 21.14 23.67 -11.23
CA THR A 421 21.09 22.21 -11.38
C THR A 421 21.80 21.54 -10.20
N PHE A 422 21.22 20.47 -9.67
CA PHE A 422 21.87 19.70 -8.63
C PHE A 422 23.05 18.90 -9.21
N PRO A 423 24.22 18.87 -8.57
CA PRO A 423 25.38 18.16 -9.11
C PRO A 423 25.20 16.63 -9.01
N VAL A 424 25.67 15.94 -10.05
CA VAL A 424 25.76 14.47 -10.10
C VAL A 424 27.25 14.11 -10.15
N PRO A 425 27.79 13.29 -9.21
CA PRO A 425 27.18 12.62 -8.05
C PRO A 425 27.07 13.52 -6.78
N PRO A 426 26.16 13.25 -5.82
CA PRO A 426 25.40 12.00 -5.65
C PRO A 426 24.10 11.89 -6.47
N GLY A 427 23.60 12.99 -7.07
CA GLY A 427 22.27 13.00 -7.69
C GLY A 427 21.13 12.67 -6.71
N MET A 428 19.89 12.62 -7.20
CA MET A 428 18.73 12.15 -6.43
C MET A 428 18.37 10.74 -6.86
N ILE A 429 18.43 9.79 -5.94
CA ILE A 429 18.00 8.41 -6.21
C ILE A 429 16.53 8.29 -5.85
N SER A 430 15.72 7.74 -6.77
CA SER A 430 14.29 7.49 -6.53
C SER A 430 13.84 6.19 -7.18
N VAL A 431 12.83 5.58 -6.57
CA VAL A 431 12.00 4.52 -7.15
C VAL A 431 10.52 4.90 -7.14
N ARG A 432 9.67 4.02 -7.66
CA ARG A 432 8.21 4.14 -7.57
C ARG A 432 7.75 4.19 -6.11
N GLY A 433 6.90 5.17 -5.79
CA GLY A 433 6.35 5.41 -4.46
C GLY A 433 7.23 6.26 -3.55
N ASP A 434 8.47 6.53 -3.93
CA ASP A 434 9.38 7.34 -3.14
C ASP A 434 9.20 8.84 -3.41
N THR A 435 9.40 9.63 -2.37
CA THR A 435 9.32 11.10 -2.40
C THR A 435 10.66 11.70 -1.94
N PRO A 436 11.74 11.59 -2.74
CA PRO A 436 13.04 12.08 -2.32
C PRO A 436 13.02 13.60 -2.10
N MET A 437 13.65 14.04 -1.00
CA MET A 437 13.81 15.44 -0.65
C MET A 437 15.28 15.82 -0.73
N GLN A 438 15.57 16.93 -1.40
CA GLN A 438 16.87 17.58 -1.37
C GLN A 438 16.72 19.08 -1.11
N VAL A 439 17.77 19.71 -0.64
CA VAL A 439 17.82 21.15 -0.43
C VAL A 439 18.76 21.75 -1.46
N CYS A 440 18.31 22.77 -2.16
CA CYS A 440 19.12 23.49 -3.12
C CYS A 440 20.36 24.07 -2.44
N ARG A 441 21.55 23.89 -3.03
CA ARG A 441 22.82 24.36 -2.46
C ARG A 441 23.04 25.87 -2.61
N SER A 442 22.30 26.55 -3.49
CA SER A 442 22.43 27.98 -3.74
C SER A 442 21.35 28.81 -3.02
N CYS A 443 20.07 28.44 -3.14
CA CYS A 443 18.97 29.20 -2.54
C CYS A 443 18.34 28.55 -1.30
N HIS A 444 18.79 27.36 -0.89
CA HIS A 444 18.23 26.60 0.24
C HIS A 444 16.75 26.23 0.12
N ALA A 445 16.14 26.38 -1.06
CA ALA A 445 14.79 25.89 -1.33
C ALA A 445 14.74 24.35 -1.26
N LYS A 446 13.68 23.81 -0.67
CA LYS A 446 13.45 22.35 -0.58
C LYS A 446 12.85 21.85 -1.89
N MET A 447 13.55 21.00 -2.60
CA MET A 447 13.10 20.34 -3.82
C MET A 447 12.64 18.91 -3.53
N THR A 448 11.47 18.54 -4.01
CA THR A 448 10.90 17.19 -3.86
C THR A 448 10.18 16.78 -5.12
N PHE A 449 10.28 15.52 -5.51
CA PHE A 449 9.43 14.93 -6.55
C PHE A 449 8.90 13.59 -6.10
N THR A 450 7.79 13.12 -6.70
CA THR A 450 7.18 11.84 -6.36
C THR A 450 6.83 11.07 -7.63
N ILE A 451 7.24 9.81 -7.71
CA ILE A 451 6.94 8.93 -8.84
C ILE A 451 5.84 7.94 -8.43
N HIS A 452 4.60 8.15 -8.87
CA HIS A 452 3.48 7.27 -8.50
C HIS A 452 3.49 5.95 -9.28
N GLU A 453 3.72 6.04 -10.59
CA GLU A 453 3.65 4.92 -11.50
C GLU A 453 4.71 5.06 -12.60
N VAL A 454 5.17 3.92 -13.12
CA VAL A 454 6.13 3.84 -14.22
C VAL A 454 5.52 2.97 -15.31
N LYS A 455 5.37 3.53 -16.52
CA LYS A 455 4.82 2.83 -17.68
C LYS A 455 5.85 2.73 -18.79
N PHE A 456 6.01 1.52 -19.30
CA PHE A 456 6.86 1.20 -20.46
C PHE A 456 5.97 0.99 -21.68
N LEU A 457 5.94 1.95 -22.60
CA LEU A 457 5.13 1.88 -23.82
C LEU A 457 6.02 1.52 -25.00
N ARG A 458 5.85 0.32 -25.55
CA ARG A 458 6.58 -0.10 -26.75
C ARG A 458 5.94 0.53 -27.99
N VAL A 459 6.60 1.51 -28.60
CA VAL A 459 6.20 2.05 -29.89
C VAL A 459 6.95 1.27 -30.95
N SER A 460 6.25 0.33 -31.57
CA SER A 460 6.73 -0.41 -32.71
C SER A 460 5.76 -0.21 -33.87
N HIS A 461 6.19 0.50 -34.91
CA HIS A 461 5.69 0.24 -36.24
C HIS A 461 6.03 -1.21 -36.59
N ALA A 462 5.04 -1.96 -37.06
CA ALA A 462 5.19 -3.33 -37.50
C ALA A 462 6.30 -3.45 -38.56
N SER A 463 7.47 -3.96 -38.19
CA SER A 463 8.33 -4.71 -39.11
C SER A 463 9.44 -5.42 -38.34
N THR A 464 9.62 -6.70 -38.68
CA THR A 464 10.62 -7.62 -38.13
C THR A 464 10.38 -8.04 -36.68
N THR A 465 9.23 -8.66 -36.46
CA THR A 465 9.17 -9.79 -35.52
C THR A 465 10.28 -10.77 -35.91
N LEU A 466 11.40 -10.78 -35.19
CA LEU A 466 12.12 -12.04 -35.00
C LEU A 466 11.07 -13.04 -34.52
N PRO A 467 10.94 -14.22 -35.15
CA PRO A 467 9.88 -15.12 -34.81
C PRO A 467 10.03 -15.42 -33.32
N LEU A 468 9.06 -14.97 -32.51
CA LEU A 468 8.85 -15.56 -31.21
C LEU A 468 8.72 -17.03 -31.53
N ARG A 469 9.75 -17.82 -31.21
CA ARG A 469 9.61 -19.26 -31.14
C ARG A 469 8.54 -19.47 -30.10
N ARG A 470 7.29 -19.60 -30.56
CA ARG A 470 6.23 -20.26 -29.82
C ARG A 470 6.90 -21.47 -29.20
N PRO A 471 6.82 -21.68 -27.87
CA PRO A 471 7.44 -22.85 -27.26
C PRO A 471 7.07 -24.04 -28.13
N LYS A 472 8.08 -24.74 -28.64
CA LYS A 472 7.92 -25.80 -29.66
C LYS A 472 6.77 -26.66 -29.15
N LYS A 473 5.59 -26.55 -29.77
CA LYS A 473 4.44 -27.34 -29.36
C LYS A 473 4.95 -28.76 -29.39
N GLU A 474 4.93 -29.41 -28.24
CA GLU A 474 5.29 -30.81 -28.19
C GLU A 474 4.32 -31.51 -29.14
N ASN A 475 4.84 -32.01 -30.26
CA ASN A 475 4.03 -32.68 -31.25
C ASN A 475 3.71 -34.06 -30.69
N LEU A 476 2.72 -34.12 -29.80
CA LEU A 476 2.20 -35.36 -29.24
C LEU A 476 1.51 -36.23 -30.31
N GLY A 477 1.49 -35.80 -31.59
CA GLY A 477 0.91 -36.54 -32.71
C GLY A 477 -0.61 -36.68 -32.63
N ILE A 478 -1.26 -35.87 -31.79
CA ILE A 478 -2.68 -36.00 -31.47
C ILE A 478 -3.45 -34.78 -32.00
N ALA A 479 -4.53 -35.05 -32.73
CA ALA A 479 -5.45 -34.03 -33.23
C ALA A 479 -6.59 -33.82 -32.23
N ALA A 480 -6.92 -32.56 -31.92
CA ALA A 480 -8.05 -32.23 -31.05
C ALA A 480 -9.36 -32.79 -31.63
N GLY A 481 -10.08 -33.58 -30.83
CA GLY A 481 -11.35 -34.21 -31.22
C GLY A 481 -11.27 -35.71 -31.48
N THR A 482 -10.07 -36.28 -31.63
CA THR A 482 -9.87 -37.75 -31.72
C THR A 482 -9.54 -38.34 -30.36
N PRO A 483 -9.89 -39.61 -30.09
CA PRO A 483 -9.49 -40.27 -28.85
C PRO A 483 -7.98 -40.47 -28.80
N LEU A 484 -7.42 -40.37 -27.60
CA LEU A 484 -6.02 -40.71 -27.35
C LEU A 484 -5.78 -42.21 -27.59
N PRO A 485 -4.54 -42.65 -27.86
CA PRO A 485 -4.18 -44.06 -27.85
C PRO A 485 -4.67 -44.74 -26.57
N ASN A 486 -5.39 -45.87 -26.70
CA ASN A 486 -6.04 -46.56 -25.58
C ASN A 486 -6.96 -45.66 -24.71
N ASN A 487 -7.57 -44.63 -25.30
CA ASN A 487 -8.37 -43.61 -24.61
C ASN A 487 -7.62 -42.91 -23.47
N GLY A 488 -6.30 -42.85 -23.54
CA GLY A 488 -5.45 -42.23 -22.52
C GLY A 488 -5.15 -43.11 -21.31
N THR A 489 -5.47 -44.41 -21.36
CA THR A 489 -5.17 -45.36 -20.28
C THR A 489 -3.74 -45.89 -20.37
N CYS A 490 -3.18 -46.25 -19.21
CA CYS A 490 -1.87 -46.90 -19.10
C CYS A 490 -1.96 -48.19 -18.27
N PRO A 491 -0.90 -49.03 -18.25
CA PRO A 491 -0.87 -50.24 -17.45
C PRO A 491 -1.08 -50.01 -15.95
N HIS A 492 -0.58 -48.87 -15.43
CA HIS A 492 -0.71 -48.48 -14.02
C HIS A 492 -2.14 -48.07 -13.66
N TYR A 493 -2.77 -47.25 -14.51
CA TYR A 493 -4.13 -46.73 -14.30
C TYR A 493 -5.03 -47.08 -15.50
N ARG A 494 -5.56 -48.29 -15.47
CA ARG A 494 -6.45 -48.83 -16.53
C ARG A 494 -7.82 -48.14 -16.63
N HIS A 495 -8.13 -47.27 -15.67
CA HIS A 495 -9.41 -46.60 -15.53
C HIS A 495 -9.30 -45.07 -15.54
N SER A 496 -8.11 -44.53 -15.83
CA SER A 496 -7.91 -43.11 -16.08
C SER A 496 -7.92 -42.85 -17.57
N TYR A 497 -8.94 -42.15 -18.05
CA TYR A 497 -9.05 -41.71 -19.45
C TYR A 497 -8.52 -40.27 -19.58
N ARG A 498 -7.30 -40.05 -19.11
CA ARG A 498 -6.66 -38.73 -19.08
C ARG A 498 -5.14 -38.86 -19.05
N TRP A 499 -4.47 -37.91 -19.67
CA TRP A 499 -3.05 -37.66 -19.48
C TRP A 499 -2.86 -36.37 -18.69
N PHE A 500 -1.75 -36.26 -17.97
CA PHE A 500 -1.41 -35.12 -17.13
C PHE A 500 -0.25 -34.36 -17.73
N ARG A 501 -0.32 -33.03 -17.69
CA ARG A 501 0.83 -32.16 -17.97
C ARG A 501 1.44 -31.75 -16.64
N PHE A 502 2.60 -32.33 -16.33
CA PHE A 502 3.30 -32.09 -15.07
C PHE A 502 3.96 -30.70 -15.06
N SER A 503 3.85 -29.95 -13.97
CA SER A 503 4.42 -28.59 -13.83
C SER A 503 5.95 -28.58 -13.84
N CYS A 504 6.57 -29.63 -13.31
CA CYS A 504 8.03 -29.78 -13.20
C CYS A 504 8.75 -29.76 -14.56
N CYS A 505 8.21 -30.46 -15.56
CA CYS A 505 8.86 -30.62 -16.87
C CYS A 505 8.00 -30.18 -18.07
N ASN A 506 6.73 -29.84 -17.83
CA ASN A 506 5.72 -29.51 -18.85
C ASN A 506 5.47 -30.63 -19.88
N ARG A 507 5.91 -31.87 -19.63
CA ARG A 507 5.66 -33.03 -20.49
C ARG A 507 4.34 -33.71 -20.13
N VAL A 508 3.78 -34.45 -21.08
CA VAL A 508 2.49 -35.11 -20.93
C VAL A 508 2.66 -36.61 -20.74
N HIS A 509 2.25 -37.13 -19.58
CA HIS A 509 2.28 -38.57 -19.29
C HIS A 509 0.91 -39.06 -18.80
N ALA A 510 0.62 -40.34 -19.01
CA ALA A 510 -0.67 -40.91 -18.63
C ALA A 510 -0.92 -40.96 -17.11
N CYS A 511 0.15 -41.01 -16.31
CA CYS A 511 0.08 -41.01 -14.85
C CYS A 511 1.43 -40.68 -14.22
N ASP A 512 1.42 -40.42 -12.92
CA ASP A 512 2.59 -40.19 -12.07
C ASP A 512 3.69 -41.25 -12.26
N ARG A 513 3.33 -42.53 -12.16
CA ARG A 513 4.29 -43.63 -12.35
C ARG A 513 4.86 -43.71 -13.77
N CYS A 514 4.15 -43.21 -14.78
CA CYS A 514 4.67 -43.12 -16.15
C CYS A 514 5.56 -41.89 -16.34
N HIS A 515 5.40 -40.86 -15.51
CA HIS A 515 6.31 -39.72 -15.47
C HIS A 515 7.62 -40.14 -14.81
N ASP A 516 7.57 -40.69 -13.61
CA ASP A 516 8.78 -41.04 -12.84
C ASP A 516 9.62 -42.15 -13.49
N ALA A 517 9.00 -42.98 -14.34
CA ALA A 517 9.72 -43.99 -15.12
C ALA A 517 10.41 -43.42 -16.38
N ALA A 518 9.96 -42.27 -16.87
CA ALA A 518 10.47 -41.64 -18.08
C ALA A 518 11.39 -40.44 -17.79
N GLU A 519 11.22 -39.80 -16.63
CA GLU A 519 11.93 -38.60 -16.23
C GLU A 519 12.81 -38.86 -14.99
N GLU A 520 13.98 -38.21 -14.93
CA GLU A 520 14.95 -38.38 -13.83
C GLU A 520 14.61 -37.57 -12.56
N HIS A 521 13.36 -37.11 -12.41
CA HIS A 521 12.90 -36.32 -11.27
C HIS A 521 11.53 -36.77 -10.77
N VAL A 522 11.26 -36.52 -9.49
CA VAL A 522 9.97 -36.82 -8.86
C VAL A 522 8.88 -35.92 -9.43
N ASN A 523 7.72 -36.49 -9.71
CA ASN A 523 6.56 -35.77 -10.19
C ASN A 523 6.07 -34.67 -9.22
N GLU A 524 5.77 -33.50 -9.77
CA GLU A 524 5.03 -32.45 -9.08
C GLU A 524 3.56 -32.44 -9.54
N ARG A 525 2.64 -31.96 -8.70
CA ARG A 525 1.20 -32.01 -8.99
C ARG A 525 0.85 -31.30 -10.30
N ALA A 526 0.19 -32.02 -11.22
CA ALA A 526 -0.24 -31.47 -12.51
C ALA A 526 -1.50 -30.59 -12.39
N GLU A 527 -1.40 -29.32 -12.83
CA GLU A 527 -2.53 -28.39 -12.90
C GLU A 527 -3.39 -28.54 -14.16
N ARG A 528 -2.85 -29.19 -15.20
CA ARG A 528 -3.49 -29.37 -16.51
C ARG A 528 -3.57 -30.84 -16.90
N MET A 529 -4.62 -31.17 -17.66
CA MET A 529 -4.85 -32.52 -18.15
C MET A 529 -5.30 -32.52 -19.61
N VAL A 530 -4.99 -33.58 -20.34
CA VAL A 530 -5.49 -33.86 -21.69
C VAL A 530 -6.54 -34.96 -21.60
N CYS A 531 -7.71 -34.73 -22.18
CA CYS A 531 -8.81 -35.69 -22.15
C CYS A 531 -8.53 -36.91 -23.05
N GLY A 532 -8.76 -38.12 -22.53
CA GLY A 532 -8.71 -39.40 -23.27
C GLY A 532 -9.63 -39.50 -24.48
N TRP A 533 -10.74 -38.77 -24.47
CA TRP A 533 -11.82 -38.92 -25.45
C TRP A 533 -11.77 -37.90 -26.59
N CYS A 534 -11.53 -36.64 -26.24
CA CYS A 534 -11.54 -35.54 -27.20
C CYS A 534 -10.17 -34.90 -27.38
N SER A 535 -9.12 -35.46 -26.75
CA SER A 535 -7.72 -35.01 -26.86
C SER A 535 -7.45 -33.52 -26.65
N ARG A 536 -8.41 -32.80 -26.05
CA ARG A 536 -8.28 -31.38 -25.72
C ARG A 536 -7.62 -31.23 -24.35
N GLU A 537 -6.71 -30.27 -24.27
CA GLU A 537 -6.07 -29.84 -23.03
C GLU A 537 -7.03 -28.92 -22.25
N GLN A 538 -7.13 -29.14 -20.94
CA GLN A 538 -8.01 -28.40 -20.03
C GLN A 538 -7.35 -28.32 -18.64
N ARG A 539 -7.87 -27.43 -17.77
CA ARG A 539 -7.49 -27.43 -16.35
C ARG A 539 -7.87 -28.77 -15.71
N PHE A 540 -7.09 -29.21 -14.73
CA PHE A 540 -7.34 -30.47 -14.03
C PHE A 540 -8.76 -30.51 -13.46
N ARG A 541 -9.50 -31.57 -13.80
CA ARG A 541 -10.80 -31.92 -13.21
C ARG A 541 -10.77 -33.38 -12.78
N SER A 542 -11.41 -33.68 -11.65
CA SER A 542 -11.41 -35.01 -11.03
C SER A 542 -12.27 -36.01 -11.79
N GLU A 543 -13.49 -35.64 -12.19
CA GLU A 543 -14.49 -36.61 -12.64
C GLU A 543 -14.79 -36.59 -14.15
N GLU A 544 -14.86 -35.40 -14.75
CA GLU A 544 -15.34 -35.22 -16.13
C GLU A 544 -14.55 -34.16 -16.90
N CYS A 545 -14.59 -34.29 -18.22
CA CYS A 545 -14.03 -33.30 -19.12
C CYS A 545 -14.98 -32.11 -19.28
N GLY A 546 -14.50 -30.90 -19.02
CA GLY A 546 -15.28 -29.67 -19.17
C GLY A 546 -15.62 -29.31 -20.62
N ILE A 547 -15.06 -30.02 -21.61
CA ILE A 547 -15.28 -29.75 -23.03
C ILE A 547 -16.22 -30.78 -23.67
N CYS A 548 -16.01 -32.07 -23.42
CA CYS A 548 -16.84 -33.13 -24.02
C CYS A 548 -17.85 -33.78 -23.05
N GLY A 549 -17.84 -33.39 -21.77
CA GLY A 549 -18.76 -33.91 -20.74
C GLY A 549 -18.57 -35.39 -20.38
N ARG A 550 -17.63 -36.10 -21.01
CA ARG A 550 -17.38 -37.52 -20.73
C ARG A 550 -16.58 -37.69 -19.44
N SER A 551 -16.90 -38.74 -18.69
CA SER A 551 -16.17 -39.09 -17.48
C SER A 551 -14.72 -39.49 -17.81
N VAL A 552 -13.76 -38.89 -17.11
CA VAL A 552 -12.32 -39.17 -17.26
C VAL A 552 -11.84 -40.25 -16.29
N ILE A 553 -12.72 -40.69 -15.39
CA ILE A 553 -12.54 -41.84 -14.51
C ILE A 553 -13.69 -42.83 -14.71
N ARG A 554 -13.45 -44.09 -14.37
CA ARG A 554 -14.53 -45.08 -14.31
C ARG A 554 -15.53 -44.71 -13.23
N ARG A 555 -16.72 -44.23 -13.63
CA ARG A 555 -17.85 -44.07 -12.70
C ARG A 555 -18.20 -45.44 -12.09
N ARG A 556 -18.16 -45.55 -10.77
CA ARG A 556 -18.78 -46.69 -10.08
C ARG A 556 -20.28 -46.55 -10.31
N LYS A 557 -20.92 -47.53 -10.93
CA LYS A 557 -22.39 -47.57 -10.98
C LYS A 557 -22.86 -47.73 -9.53
N VAL A 558 -23.44 -46.67 -8.95
CA VAL A 558 -24.09 -46.68 -7.62
C VAL A 558 -25.47 -47.34 -7.69
N GLY A 559 -25.96 -47.68 -8.89
CA GLY A 559 -27.09 -48.57 -9.07
C GLY A 559 -26.70 -50.00 -8.72
N GLY A 560 -27.23 -50.47 -7.59
CA GLY A 560 -26.97 -51.79 -7.03
C GLY A 560 -27.18 -52.93 -8.02
N PHE A 561 -26.75 -54.11 -7.63
CA PHE A 561 -26.86 -55.39 -8.35
C PHE A 561 -28.26 -55.73 -8.91
N TRP A 562 -29.27 -54.89 -8.78
CA TRP A 562 -30.62 -55.09 -9.27
C TRP A 562 -30.76 -54.64 -10.73
N GLU A 563 -31.35 -55.48 -11.58
CA GLU A 563 -31.73 -55.11 -12.95
C GLU A 563 -32.88 -54.08 -12.94
N GLY A 564 -32.57 -52.80 -12.69
CA GLY A 564 -33.42 -51.65 -13.05
C GLY A 564 -34.93 -51.83 -12.86
N GLY A 565 -35.38 -52.28 -11.68
CA GLY A 565 -36.80 -52.42 -11.34
C GLY A 565 -37.44 -53.81 -11.52
N GLN A 566 -36.73 -54.82 -12.04
CA GLN A 566 -37.26 -56.19 -12.23
C GLN A 566 -36.99 -57.15 -11.06
N GLY A 567 -36.53 -56.65 -9.91
CA GLY A 567 -36.37 -57.45 -8.68
C GLY A 567 -35.40 -58.64 -8.79
N THR A 568 -34.60 -58.72 -9.86
CA THR A 568 -33.65 -59.83 -10.10
C THR A 568 -32.22 -59.32 -9.98
N ARG A 569 -31.38 -60.07 -9.26
CA ARG A 569 -29.99 -59.72 -8.97
C ARG A 569 -29.07 -60.15 -10.11
N ASP A 570 -28.32 -59.21 -10.66
CA ASP A 570 -27.39 -59.40 -11.76
C ASP A 570 -26.06 -60.01 -11.27
N ARG A 571 -25.86 -61.31 -11.50
CA ARG A 571 -24.71 -62.08 -10.96
C ARG A 571 -23.36 -61.57 -11.42
N LYS A 572 -23.29 -60.90 -12.58
CA LYS A 572 -22.05 -60.32 -13.12
C LYS A 572 -21.58 -59.11 -12.30
N LEU A 573 -22.52 -58.34 -11.75
CA LEU A 573 -22.26 -57.13 -10.97
C LEU A 573 -22.07 -57.42 -9.47
N MET A 574 -22.52 -58.59 -8.99
CA MET A 574 -22.26 -59.03 -7.62
C MET A 574 -20.77 -59.25 -7.36
N SER A 575 -20.34 -58.89 -6.15
CA SER A 575 -18.95 -59.07 -5.73
C SER A 575 -18.55 -60.55 -5.76
N ARG A 576 -17.26 -60.83 -6.01
CA ARG A 576 -16.75 -62.22 -5.99
C ARG A 576 -16.78 -62.84 -4.59
N ASN A 577 -16.83 -62.03 -3.53
CA ASN A 577 -16.85 -62.50 -2.14
C ASN A 577 -18.27 -62.80 -1.64
N GLU A 578 -19.31 -62.49 -2.43
CA GLU A 578 -20.69 -62.66 -2.02
C GLU A 578 -21.17 -64.11 -2.25
N LYS A 579 -21.42 -64.84 -1.17
CA LYS A 579 -21.87 -66.25 -1.20
C LYS A 579 -23.11 -66.47 -2.06
N ARG A 580 -24.00 -65.46 -2.15
CA ARG A 580 -25.24 -65.50 -2.95
C ARG A 580 -24.98 -65.53 -4.46
N LYS A 581 -23.81 -65.11 -4.93
CA LYS A 581 -23.42 -65.16 -6.34
C LYS A 581 -23.26 -66.57 -6.89
N TYR A 582 -22.81 -67.50 -6.05
CA TYR A 582 -22.55 -68.90 -6.44
C TYR A 582 -23.68 -69.85 -6.05
N LYS A 583 -24.70 -69.36 -5.32
CA LYS A 583 -25.89 -70.15 -5.01
C LYS A 583 -26.71 -70.37 -6.29
N ARG A 584 -27.19 -71.61 -6.51
CA ARG A 584 -28.02 -71.95 -7.67
C ARG A 584 -29.30 -71.10 -7.65
N PRO A 585 -29.69 -70.47 -8.79
CA PRO A 585 -30.92 -69.71 -8.85
C PRO A 585 -32.12 -70.62 -8.58
N SER A 586 -33.19 -70.05 -8.03
CA SER A 586 -34.45 -70.75 -7.85
C SER A 586 -35.07 -71.12 -9.21
N ALA A 587 -35.90 -72.15 -9.29
CA ALA A 587 -36.53 -72.59 -10.54
C ALA A 587 -37.30 -71.46 -11.25
N LYS A 588 -37.86 -70.50 -10.51
CA LYS A 588 -38.51 -69.30 -11.04
C LYS A 588 -37.55 -68.33 -11.76
N GLU A 589 -36.34 -68.16 -11.26
CA GLU A 589 -35.32 -67.28 -11.86
C GLU A 589 -34.68 -67.90 -13.11
N ALA A 590 -34.59 -69.24 -13.17
CA ALA A 590 -34.11 -69.96 -14.34
C ALA A 590 -35.09 -69.86 -15.54
N ALA A 591 -36.39 -69.91 -15.26
CA ALA A 591 -37.44 -69.73 -16.28
C ALA A 591 -37.43 -68.31 -16.88
N ALA A 592 -37.22 -67.27 -16.06
CA ALA A 592 -37.12 -65.89 -16.52
C ALA A 592 -35.89 -65.63 -17.42
N GLN A 593 -34.79 -66.35 -17.23
CA GLN A 593 -33.59 -66.24 -18.07
C GLN A 593 -33.72 -66.97 -19.41
N GLN A 594 -34.51 -68.04 -19.49
CA GLN A 594 -34.76 -68.76 -20.75
C GLN A 594 -35.65 -67.95 -21.72
N GLY A 595 -36.62 -67.18 -21.21
CA GLY A 595 -37.46 -66.31 -22.03
C GLY A 595 -36.69 -65.19 -22.76
N LYS A 596 -35.62 -64.64 -22.17
CA LYS A 596 -34.78 -63.60 -22.79
C LYS A 596 -33.89 -64.10 -23.94
N LYS A 597 -33.67 -65.41 -24.08
CA LYS A 597 -32.79 -65.98 -25.12
C LYS A 597 -33.50 -66.26 -26.45
N GLN A 598 -34.84 -66.27 -26.46
CA GLN A 598 -35.65 -66.52 -27.67
C GLN A 598 -36.11 -65.25 -28.40
N GLY A 599 -35.87 -64.06 -27.82
CA GLY A 599 -36.29 -62.77 -28.39
C GLY A 599 -35.13 -61.89 -28.87
N LYS A 600 -34.13 -62.46 -29.55
CA LYS A 600 -33.05 -61.69 -30.16
C LYS A 600 -32.73 -62.18 -31.56
#